data_AF-A0AAW5MWL0-F1
#
_entry.id   AF-A0AAW5MWL0-F1
#
_cell.length_a   1.000
_cell.length_b   1.000
_cell.length_c   1.000
_cell.angle_alpha   90.00
_cell.angle_beta   90.00
_cell.angle_gamma   90.00
#
_symmetry.space_group_name_H-M   'P 1'
#
loop_
_entity.id
_entity.type
_entity.pdbx_description
1 polymer ?
#
loop_
_entity_poly.entity_id
_entity_poly.type
_entity_poly.pdbx_seq_one_letter_code
_entity_poly.pdbx_strand_id
1 'polypeptide(L)'
;AGGVPLPLKIIFVLRQDARRPDAAGLERVDPTAVFGALVTHAHCFDPGTSQDARRFVEDYMAIAAAVPVFSLSYHPSFTRLADVVDAVSA
;
A
#
# COMPACT_ATOMS: atom_id res chain seq x y z
N ALA A 1 22.71 -13.19 -1.45
CA ALA A 1 23.29 -11.98 -0.82
C ALA A 1 22.33 -11.54 0.27
N GLY A 2 22.70 -11.68 1.54
CA GLY A 2 21.88 -11.23 2.67
C GLY A 2 22.13 -9.75 2.91
N GLY A 3 21.34 -8.88 2.27
CA GLY A 3 21.39 -7.45 2.53
C GLY A 3 20.83 -7.14 3.91
N VAL A 4 21.33 -6.06 4.53
CA VAL A 4 20.73 -5.52 5.75
C VAL A 4 19.30 -5.04 5.38
N PRO A 5 18.25 -5.49 6.10
CA PRO A 5 16.90 -5.05 5.81
C PRO A 5 16.79 -3.54 6.04
N LEU A 6 16.31 -2.83 5.01
CA LEU A 6 16.05 -1.41 5.11
C LEU A 6 14.70 -1.17 5.80
N PRO A 7 14.59 -0.16 6.68
CA PRO A 7 13.33 0.15 7.34
C PRO A 7 12.29 0.60 6.32
N LEU A 8 11.07 0.06 6.44
CA LEU A 8 9.93 0.50 5.63
C LEU A 8 9.50 1.90 6.10
N LYS A 9 9.52 2.88 5.18
CA LYS A 9 9.24 4.28 5.51
C LYS A 9 7.84 4.75 5.13
N ILE A 10 7.31 4.27 4.00
CA ILE A 10 6.03 4.69 3.42
C ILE A 10 5.44 3.49 2.66
N ILE A 11 4.11 3.35 2.66
CA ILE A 11 3.39 2.42 1.78
C ILE A 11 2.47 3.21 0.85
N PHE A 12 2.52 2.89 -0.44
CA PHE A 12 1.58 3.39 -1.43
C PHE A 12 0.62 2.28 -1.85
N VAL A 13 -0.68 2.50 -1.64
CA VAL A 13 -1.77 1.66 -2.13
C VAL A 13 -2.12 2.14 -3.53
N LEU A 14 -1.80 1.32 -4.53
CA LEU A 14 -2.01 1.65 -5.94
C LEU A 14 -3.46 1.45 -6.33
N ARG A 15 -4.08 2.50 -6.89
CA ARG A 15 -5.45 2.47 -7.39
C ARG A 15 -5.50 2.93 -8.83
N GLN A 16 -5.92 2.04 -9.72
CA GLN A 16 -6.15 2.40 -11.12
C GLN A 16 -7.51 3.08 -11.25
N ASP A 17 -7.54 4.23 -11.91
CA ASP A 17 -8.74 4.97 -12.26
C ASP A 17 -8.68 5.42 -13.72
N ALA A 18 -9.33 4.67 -14.60
CA ALA A 18 -9.41 4.99 -16.03
C ALA A 18 -10.23 6.25 -16.33
N ARG A 19 -11.00 6.75 -15.36
CA ARG A 19 -11.78 7.98 -15.52
C ARG A 19 -10.99 9.21 -15.13
N ARG A 20 -9.81 9.06 -14.53
CA ARG A 20 -8.96 10.18 -14.12
C ARG A 20 -8.28 10.79 -15.36
N PRO A 21 -8.60 12.05 -15.71
CA PRO A 21 -7.99 12.72 -16.86
C PRO A 21 -6.60 13.31 -16.53
N ASP A 22 -6.32 13.52 -15.24
CA ASP A 22 -5.16 14.25 -14.73
C ASP A 22 -3.98 13.35 -14.37
N ALA A 23 -2.90 13.97 -13.88
CA ALA A 23 -1.71 13.30 -13.35
C ALA A 23 -2.04 12.39 -12.15
N ALA A 24 -1.08 11.55 -11.76
CA ALA A 24 -1.21 10.71 -10.58
C ALA A 24 -1.49 11.58 -9.33
N GLY A 25 -2.46 11.17 -8.51
CA GLY A 25 -2.91 11.94 -7.36
C GLY A 25 -2.72 11.12 -6.09
N LEU A 26 -2.15 11.77 -5.09
CA LEU A 26 -1.71 11.16 -3.84
C LEU A 26 -2.54 11.68 -2.68
N GLU A 27 -3.13 10.78 -1.91
CA GLU A 27 -3.92 11.11 -0.72
C GLU A 27 -3.48 10.27 0.46
N ARG A 28 -3.38 10.88 1.64
CA ARG A 28 -3.10 10.12 2.86
C ARG A 28 -4.31 9.28 3.22
N VAL A 29 -4.11 8.00 3.51
CA VAL A 29 -5.20 7.12 3.96
C VAL A 29 -5.53 7.46 5.41
N ASP A 30 -6.83 7.54 5.72
CA ASP A 30 -7.29 7.71 7.09
C ASP A 30 -6.74 6.57 7.97
N PRO A 31 -6.14 6.85 9.15
CA PRO A 31 -5.56 5.83 10.01
C PRO A 31 -6.50 4.65 10.30
N THR A 32 -7.80 4.91 10.44
CA THR A 32 -8.81 3.87 10.71
C THR A 32 -9.08 2.96 9.51
N ALA A 33 -8.78 3.43 8.29
CA ALA A 33 -8.96 2.70 7.04
C ALA A 33 -7.68 1.97 6.58
N VAL A 34 -6.51 2.25 7.18
CA VAL A 34 -5.22 1.69 6.73
C VAL A 34 -5.23 0.16 6.77
N PHE A 35 -5.66 -0.46 7.87
CA PHE A 35 -5.69 -1.92 7.98
C PHE A 35 -6.49 -2.56 6.84
N GLY A 36 -7.70 -2.04 6.58
CA GLY A 36 -8.56 -2.52 5.50
C GLY A 36 -7.94 -2.35 4.12
N ALA A 37 -7.27 -1.21 3.88
CA ALA A 37 -6.57 -0.95 2.62
C ALA A 37 -5.41 -1.94 2.40
N LEU A 38 -4.62 -2.22 3.45
CA LEU A 38 -3.46 -3.11 3.34
C LEU A 38 -3.87 -4.59 3.21
N VAL A 39 -4.85 -5.06 3.99
CA VAL A 39 -5.27 -6.47 3.99
C VAL A 39 -5.89 -6.89 2.65
N THR A 40 -6.44 -5.94 1.89
CA THR A 40 -6.96 -6.19 0.54
C THR A 40 -5.89 -6.74 -0.41
N HIS A 41 -4.60 -6.48 -0.12
CA HIS A 41 -3.47 -6.96 -0.91
C HIS A 41 -2.83 -8.25 -0.37
N ALA A 42 -3.35 -8.82 0.71
CA ALA A 42 -2.82 -10.05 1.33
C ALA A 42 -3.31 -11.33 0.63
N HIS A 43 -3.25 -11.37 -0.70
CA HIS A 43 -3.83 -12.45 -1.52
C HIS A 43 -3.24 -13.84 -1.31
N CYS A 44 -2.08 -13.94 -0.65
CA CYS A 44 -1.40 -15.21 -0.39
C CYS A 44 -1.55 -15.70 1.07
N PHE A 45 -2.36 -15.02 1.88
CA PHE A 45 -2.56 -15.44 3.27
C PHE A 45 -3.61 -16.55 3.37
N ASP A 46 -3.17 -17.74 3.80
CA ASP A 46 -4.02 -18.87 4.15
C ASP A 46 -3.72 -19.29 5.61
N PRO A 47 -4.60 -18.95 6.57
CA PRO A 47 -4.35 -19.27 7.97
C PRO A 47 -4.52 -20.77 8.24
N GLY A 48 -3.42 -21.46 8.55
CA GLY A 48 -3.47 -22.86 9.00
C GLY A 48 -4.13 -23.04 10.36
N THR A 49 -4.12 -21.99 11.21
CA THR A 49 -4.72 -21.97 12.54
C THR A 49 -5.32 -20.59 12.89
N SER A 50 -6.15 -20.54 13.93
CA SER A 50 -6.67 -19.28 14.49
C SER A 50 -5.55 -18.39 15.07
N GLN A 51 -4.45 -18.99 15.54
CA GLN A 51 -3.28 -18.27 16.01
C GLN A 51 -2.56 -17.56 14.87
N ASP A 52 -2.48 -18.19 13.69
CA ASP A 52 -1.88 -17.59 12.50
C ASP A 52 -2.70 -16.39 12.02
N ALA A 53 -4.03 -16.50 12.01
CA ALA A 53 -4.94 -15.40 11.70
C ALA A 53 -4.77 -14.22 12.68
N ARG A 54 -4.65 -14.51 13.98
CA ARG A 54 -4.42 -13.49 15.00
C ARG A 54 -3.10 -12.76 14.78
N ARG A 55 -2.01 -13.52 14.57
CA ARG A 55 -0.68 -12.97 14.34
C ARG A 55 -0.65 -12.08 13.09
N PHE A 56 -1.29 -12.53 12.02
CA PHE A 56 -1.43 -11.76 10.79
C PHE A 56 -2.10 -10.39 11.03
N VAL A 57 -3.22 -10.37 11.79
CA VAL A 57 -3.90 -9.12 12.13
C VAL A 57 -2.99 -8.22 12.98
N GLU A 58 -2.32 -8.77 13.99
CA GLU A 58 -1.40 -8.03 14.85
C GLU A 58 -0.24 -7.41 14.05
N ASP A 59 0.34 -8.15 13.11
CA ASP A 59 1.43 -7.68 12.24
C ASP A 59 0.96 -6.52 11.33
N TYR A 60 -0.20 -6.64 10.68
CA TYR A 60 -0.75 -5.57 9.83
C TYR A 60 -1.16 -4.32 10.62
N MET A 61 -1.67 -4.49 11.84
CA MET A 61 -1.98 -3.38 12.74
C MET A 61 -0.70 -2.66 13.20
N ALA A 62 0.37 -3.41 13.48
CA ALA A 62 1.68 -2.83 13.81
C ALA A 62 2.24 -2.00 12.64
N ILE A 63 2.11 -2.50 11.41
CA ILE A 63 2.49 -1.75 10.20
C ILE A 63 1.63 -0.49 10.05
N ALA A 64 0.31 -0.61 10.20
CA ALA A 64 -0.62 0.51 10.08
C ALA A 64 -0.35 1.63 11.10
N ALA A 65 0.13 1.28 12.30
CA ALA A 65 0.50 2.22 13.34
C ALA A 65 1.88 2.89 13.10
N ALA A 66 2.82 2.18 12.47
CA ALA A 66 4.21 2.61 12.35
C ALA A 66 4.53 3.34 11.03
N VAL A 67 3.82 3.00 9.95
CA VAL A 67 4.18 3.44 8.60
C VAL A 67 3.05 4.28 7.98
N PRO A 68 3.33 5.52 7.52
CA PRO A 68 2.35 6.30 6.79
C PRO A 68 1.94 5.59 5.49
N VAL A 69 0.63 5.57 5.24
CA VAL A 69 0.05 4.93 4.06
C VAL A 69 -0.67 5.97 3.21
N PHE A 70 -0.40 5.95 1.91
CA PHE A 70 -1.03 6.83 0.94
C PHE A 70 -1.73 6.02 -0.14
N SER A 71 -2.85 6.52 -0.64
CA SER A 71 -3.50 6.03 -1.85
C SER A 71 -2.94 6.80 -3.04
N LEU A 72 -2.38 6.10 -4.01
CA LEU A 72 -1.92 6.67 -5.27
C LEU A 72 -2.88 6.26 -6.38
N SER A 73 -3.72 7.19 -6.78
CA SER A 73 -4.70 6.98 -7.85
C SER A 73 -4.11 7.42 -9.20
N TYR A 74 -4.15 6.58 -10.23
CA TYR A 74 -3.53 6.87 -11.52
C TYR A 74 -4.28 6.26 -12.71
N HIS A 75 -4.10 6.85 -13.89
CA HIS A 75 -4.67 6.31 -15.12
C HIS A 75 -3.88 5.06 -15.56
N PRO A 76 -4.53 3.94 -15.95
CA PRO A 76 -3.87 2.67 -16.30
C PRO A 76 -3.22 2.69 -17.71
N SER A 77 -2.56 3.79 -18.09
CA SER A 77 -1.82 3.90 -19.36
C SER A 77 -0.33 3.89 -19.09
N PHE A 78 0.41 3.03 -19.79
CA PHE A 78 1.88 3.01 -19.72
C PHE A 78 2.53 4.33 -20.12
N THR A 79 1.89 5.10 -21.00
CA THR A 79 2.38 6.43 -21.38
C THR A 79 2.39 7.44 -20.23
N ARG A 80 1.63 7.16 -19.16
CA ARG A 80 1.52 8.00 -17.96
C ARG A 80 2.20 7.37 -16.74
N LEU A 81 2.97 6.31 -16.93
CA LEU A 81 3.66 5.63 -15.82
C LEU A 81 4.74 6.53 -15.20
N ALA A 82 5.35 7.44 -16.00
CA ALA A 82 6.31 8.42 -15.50
C ALA A 82 5.69 9.28 -14.38
N ASP A 83 4.46 9.75 -14.55
CA ASP A 83 3.73 10.56 -13.55
C ASP A 83 3.56 9.80 -12.22
N VAL A 84 3.42 8.48 -12.27
CA VAL A 84 3.32 7.62 -11.07
C VAL A 84 4.67 7.55 -10.35
N VAL A 85 5.77 7.43 -11.10
CA VAL A 85 7.13 7.40 -10.57
C VAL A 85 7.50 8.74 -9.93
N ASP A 86 7.14 9.84 -10.58
CA ASP A 86 7.37 11.18 -10.06
C ASP A 86 6.58 11.40 -8.75
N ALA A 87 5.32 10.96 -8.69
CA ALA A 87 4.49 11.09 -7.50
C ALA A 87 5.00 10.31 -6.28
N VAL A 88 5.76 9.21 -6.46
CA VAL A 88 6.36 8.46 -5.34
C VAL A 88 7.77 8.93 -4.97
N SER A 89 8.41 9.73 -5.84
CA SER A 89 9.79 10.20 -5.65
C SER A 89 9.87 11.62 -5.08
N ALA A 90 8.77 12.38 -5.13
CA ALA A 90 8.64 13.73 -4.58
C ALA A 90 8.61 13.74 -3.03
#